data_AF-A0A3A0FFJ3-F1
#
_entry.id   AF-A0A3A0FFJ3-F1
#
_cell.length_a   1.000
_cell.length_b   1.000
_cell.length_c   1.000
_cell.angle_alpha   90.00
_cell.angle_beta   90.00
_cell.angle_gamma   90.00
#
_symmetry.space_group_name_H-M   'P 1'
#
loop_
_entity.id
_entity.type
_entity.pdbx_description
1 polymer ?
#
loop_
_entity_poly.entity_id
_entity_poly.type
_entity_poly.pdbx_seq_one_letter_code
_entity_poly.pdbx_strand_id
1 'polypeptide(L)'
;MVNEEESEAPVELRPMLDYRAVQTWLEGLKSHWGGDPATDDPERLPILEAFCRLMNRDPDQVIKETTMIKNGEKRIRVKGRERYANAINAWQETIQGSRIRQAKWGNTVRSFLIHNGVLLQSGVHQG
;
A
#
# COMPACT_ATOMS: atom_id res chain seq x y z
N MET A 1 -31.62 -16.54 -5.91
CA MET A 1 -31.23 -15.61 -4.83
C MET A 1 -30.04 -14.84 -5.35
N VAL A 2 -30.26 -13.59 -5.72
CA VAL A 2 -29.16 -12.67 -6.04
C VAL A 2 -28.53 -12.30 -4.70
N ASN A 3 -27.26 -12.65 -4.49
CA ASN A 3 -26.51 -12.07 -3.40
C ASN A 3 -26.30 -10.61 -3.81
N GLU A 4 -27.08 -9.72 -3.21
CA GLU A 4 -26.79 -8.30 -3.18
C GLU A 4 -25.38 -8.17 -2.59
N GLU A 5 -24.41 -7.87 -3.45
CA GLU A 5 -23.10 -7.40 -3.01
C GLU A 5 -23.37 -6.22 -2.09
N GLU A 6 -23.20 -6.42 -0.78
CA GLU A 6 -23.22 -5.34 0.20
C GLU A 6 -22.20 -4.32 -0.27
N SER A 7 -22.68 -3.26 -0.91
CA SER A 7 -21.86 -2.15 -1.36
C SER A 7 -21.39 -1.44 -0.10
N GLU A 8 -20.27 -1.89 0.47
CA GLU A 8 -19.59 -1.18 1.55
C GLU A 8 -19.48 0.29 1.12
N ALA A 9 -19.93 1.21 1.97
CA ALA A 9 -19.83 2.63 1.68
C ALA A 9 -18.38 3.00 1.36
N PRO A 10 -18.15 3.95 0.43
CA PRO A 10 -16.79 4.41 0.11
C PRO A 10 -16.05 4.86 1.38
N VAL A 11 -14.79 4.46 1.51
CA VAL A 11 -13.94 4.82 2.63
C VAL A 11 -13.72 6.34 2.65
N GLU A 12 -14.03 6.96 3.79
CA GLU A 12 -13.67 8.35 4.04
C GLU A 12 -12.21 8.41 4.53
N LEU A 13 -11.33 8.92 3.67
CA LEU A 13 -9.93 9.10 4.00
C LEU A 13 -9.72 10.46 4.68
N ARG A 14 -9.07 10.43 5.84
CA ARG A 14 -8.48 11.61 6.50
C ARG A 14 -7.27 12.08 5.68
N PRO A 15 -6.71 13.28 5.95
CA PRO A 15 -5.42 13.66 5.39
C PRO A 15 -4.39 12.54 5.54
N MET A 16 -3.69 12.18 4.45
CA MET A 16 -2.82 11.00 4.43
C MET A 16 -1.74 11.02 5.52
N LEU A 17 -1.28 12.21 5.92
CA LEU A 17 -0.27 12.41 6.95
C LEU A 17 -0.77 12.12 8.38
N ASP A 18 -2.09 11.98 8.58
CA ASP A 18 -2.70 11.68 9.88
C ASP A 18 -2.76 10.18 10.19
N TYR A 19 -2.31 9.32 9.26
CA TYR A 19 -2.25 7.88 9.44
C TYR A 19 -0.88 7.44 9.96
N ARG A 20 -0.88 6.58 10.97
CA ARG A 20 0.35 6.11 11.61
C ARG A 20 1.22 5.31 10.65
N ALA A 21 0.59 4.47 9.82
CA ALA A 21 1.29 3.69 8.80
C ALA A 21 1.98 4.58 7.75
N VAL A 22 1.39 5.73 7.42
CA VAL A 22 2.00 6.69 6.49
C VAL A 22 3.19 7.38 7.14
N GLN A 23 3.07 7.80 8.40
CA GLN A 23 4.19 8.39 9.15
C GLN A 23 5.36 7.40 9.26
N THR A 24 5.10 6.14 9.62
CA THR A 24 6.11 5.07 9.67
C THR A 24 6.83 4.89 8.32
N TRP A 25 6.07 4.96 7.22
CA TRP A 25 6.64 4.86 5.88
C TRP A 25 7.54 6.04 5.53
N LEU A 26 7.10 7.27 5.78
CA LEU A 26 7.88 8.48 5.49
C LEU A 26 9.14 8.56 6.36
N GLU A 27 9.05 8.23 7.65
CA GLU A 27 10.20 8.13 8.54
C GLU A 27 11.21 7.08 8.04
N GLY A 28 10.71 5.92 7.61
CA GLY A 28 11.53 4.87 7.01
C GLY A 28 12.26 5.36 5.75
N LEU A 29 11.55 6.01 4.83
CA LEU A 29 12.15 6.57 3.62
C LEU A 29 13.24 7.62 3.95
N LYS A 30 12.96 8.51 4.91
CA LYS A 30 13.91 9.56 5.34
C LYS A 30 15.21 8.94 5.88
N SER A 31 15.11 7.86 6.65
CA SER A 31 16.27 7.16 7.20
C SER A 31 17.15 6.48 6.14
N HIS A 32 16.61 6.13 4.96
CA HIS A 32 17.35 5.43 3.91
C HIS A 32 17.93 6.36 2.83
N TRP A 33 17.33 7.53 2.62
CA TRP A 33 17.67 8.41 1.49
C TRP A 33 18.11 9.83 1.87
N GLY A 34 17.94 10.25 3.13
CA GLY A 34 18.44 11.53 3.64
C GLY A 34 17.69 12.80 3.18
N GLY A 35 16.75 12.70 2.24
CA GLY A 35 15.85 13.78 1.80
C GLY A 35 14.53 13.85 2.59
N ASP A 36 13.61 14.74 2.20
CA ASP A 36 12.24 14.79 2.75
C ASP A 36 11.29 14.03 1.82
N PRO A 37 10.89 12.80 2.19
CA PRO A 37 10.07 11.96 1.33
C PRO A 37 8.66 12.51 1.09
N ALA A 38 8.19 13.48 1.87
CA ALA A 38 6.90 14.11 1.63
C ALA A 38 6.97 15.14 0.49
N THR A 39 8.14 15.76 0.27
CA THR A 39 8.33 16.81 -0.74
C THR A 39 9.10 16.36 -1.97
N ASP A 40 9.95 15.34 -1.84
CA ASP A 40 10.86 14.89 -2.91
C ASP A 40 10.13 14.18 -4.06
N ASP A 41 8.97 13.58 -3.79
CA ASP A 41 8.11 12.95 -4.81
C ASP A 41 6.65 13.31 -4.55
N PRO A 42 6.12 14.38 -5.18
CA PRO A 42 4.76 14.87 -4.92
C PRO A 42 3.67 13.87 -5.32
N GLU A 43 3.98 12.85 -6.13
CA GLU A 43 3.00 11.83 -6.53
C GLU A 43 2.84 10.71 -5.48
N ARG A 44 3.73 10.63 -4.49
CA ARG A 44 3.79 9.50 -3.55
C ARG A 44 2.52 9.32 -2.72
N LEU A 45 2.06 10.38 -2.05
CA LEU A 45 0.84 10.36 -1.24
C LEU A 45 -0.42 10.18 -2.12
N PRO A 46 -0.58 10.89 -3.25
CA PRO A 46 -1.69 10.64 -4.18
C PRO A 46 -1.77 9.20 -4.70
N ILE A 47 -0.63 8.56 -5.00
CA ILE A 47 -0.61 7.15 -5.43
C ILE A 47 -1.11 6.25 -4.31
N LEU A 48 -0.61 6.41 -3.08
CA LEU A 48 -1.09 5.60 -1.95
C LEU A 48 -2.58 5.82 -1.68
N GLU A 49 -3.04 7.07 -1.72
CA GLU A 49 -4.45 7.41 -1.55
C GLU A 49 -5.33 6.74 -2.61
N ALA A 50 -4.93 6.80 -3.88
CA ALA A 50 -5.66 6.15 -4.96
C ALA A 50 -5.77 4.64 -4.76
N PHE A 51 -4.73 3.98 -4.26
CA PHE A 51 -4.77 2.57 -3.91
C PHE A 51 -5.70 2.28 -2.72
N CYS A 52 -5.67 3.11 -1.68
CA CYS A 52 -6.58 3.00 -0.53
C CYS A 52 -8.05 3.09 -0.96
N ARG A 53 -8.37 4.04 -1.86
CA ARG A 53 -9.72 4.17 -2.43
C ARG A 53 -10.12 2.95 -3.26
N LEU A 54 -9.23 2.43 -4.10
CA LEU A 54 -9.46 1.20 -4.85
C LEU A 54 -9.81 0.02 -3.92
N MET A 55 -9.07 -0.11 -2.83
CA MET A 55 -9.23 -1.22 -1.88
C MET A 55 -10.38 -1.02 -0.89
N ASN A 56 -11.01 0.16 -0.90
CA ASN A 56 -11.96 0.62 0.12
C ASN A 56 -11.40 0.50 1.55
N ARG A 57 -10.10 0.79 1.75
CA ARG A 57 -9.41 0.66 3.04
C ARG A 57 -8.48 1.83 3.27
N ASP A 58 -8.44 2.31 4.51
CA ASP A 58 -7.46 3.32 4.91
C ASP A 58 -6.04 2.72 5.11
N PRO A 59 -4.97 3.54 5.14
CA PRO A 59 -3.61 3.03 5.29
C PRO A 59 -3.37 2.15 6.53
N ASP A 60 -3.97 2.47 7.67
CA ASP A 60 -3.78 1.71 8.91
C ASP A 60 -4.53 0.37 8.85
N GLN A 61 -5.70 0.33 8.20
CA GLN A 61 -6.44 -0.90 7.93
C GLN A 61 -5.65 -1.85 7.01
N VAL A 62 -5.03 -1.33 5.94
CA VAL A 62 -4.17 -2.12 5.05
C VAL A 62 -3.06 -2.83 5.84
N ILE A 63 -2.41 -2.13 6.77
CA ILE A 63 -1.36 -2.73 7.62
C ILE A 63 -1.94 -3.70 8.65
N LYS A 64 -3.11 -3.40 9.22
CA LYS A 64 -3.80 -4.28 10.17
C LYS A 64 -4.23 -5.60 9.53
N GLU A 65 -4.62 -5.58 8.26
CA GLU A 65 -5.03 -6.77 7.52
C GLU A 65 -3.85 -7.63 7.03
N THR A 66 -2.65 -7.05 6.94
CA THR A 66 -1.42 -7.75 6.54
C THR A 66 -0.58 -8.24 7.71
N THR A 67 -0.85 -7.78 8.93
CA THR A 67 -0.04 -8.11 10.12
C THR A 67 -0.87 -8.53 11.33
N MET A 68 -0.24 -9.19 12.30
CA MET A 68 -0.84 -9.53 13.58
C MET A 68 0.23 -9.57 14.67
N ILE A 69 -0.18 -9.44 15.92
CA ILE A 69 0.68 -9.75 17.06
C ILE A 69 0.37 -11.19 17.51
N LYS A 70 1.40 -12.04 17.58
CA LYS A 70 1.32 -13.40 18.11
C LYS A 70 2.45 -13.59 19.12
N ASN A 71 2.11 -13.91 20.37
CA ASN A 71 3.08 -14.06 21.48
C ASN A 71 3.97 -12.83 21.68
N GLY A 72 3.42 -11.62 21.54
CA GLY A 72 4.18 -10.36 21.65
C GLY A 72 5.00 -9.99 20.41
N GLU A 73 5.08 -10.88 19.41
CA GLU A 73 5.84 -10.64 18.18
C GLU A 73 4.93 -10.26 17.01
N LYS A 74 5.38 -9.31 16.18
CA LYS A 74 4.70 -8.97 14.93
C LYS A 74 4.94 -10.07 13.89
N ARG A 75 3.86 -10.61 13.34
CA ARG A 75 3.87 -11.64 12.29
C ARG A 75 3.05 -11.18 11.09
N ILE A 76 3.45 -11.61 9.89
CA ILE A 76 2.73 -11.32 8.64
C ILE A 76 1.57 -12.31 8.48
N ARG A 77 0.39 -11.81 8.13
CA ARG A 77 -0.75 -12.62 7.70
C ARG A 77 -0.56 -12.98 6.23
N VAL A 78 -0.31 -14.27 5.95
CA VAL A 78 -0.05 -14.76 4.58
C VAL A 78 -1.18 -14.36 3.61
N LYS A 79 -2.43 -14.64 3.95
CA LYS A 79 -3.60 -14.28 3.13
C LYS A 79 -3.72 -12.78 2.88
N GLY A 80 -3.46 -11.96 3.90
CA GLY A 80 -3.48 -10.50 3.77
C GLY A 80 -2.38 -10.01 2.83
N ARG A 81 -1.15 -10.48 3.03
CA ARG A 81 -0.01 -10.19 2.16
C ARG A 81 -0.28 -10.55 0.71
N GLU A 82 -0.80 -11.75 0.45
CA GLU A 82 -1.13 -12.22 -0.91
C GLU A 82 -2.23 -11.38 -1.56
N ARG A 83 -3.30 -11.05 -0.82
CA ARG A 83 -4.37 -10.17 -1.30
C ARG A 83 -3.81 -8.84 -1.80
N TYR A 84 -3.01 -8.17 -0.99
CA TYR A 84 -2.46 -6.87 -1.35
C TYR A 84 -1.38 -6.95 -2.44
N ALA A 85 -0.55 -8.00 -2.45
CA ALA A 85 0.41 -8.22 -3.54
C ALA A 85 -0.29 -8.38 -4.89
N ASN A 86 -1.35 -9.20 -4.93
CA ASN A 86 -2.14 -9.42 -6.14
C ASN A 86 -2.89 -8.16 -6.57
N ALA A 87 -3.48 -7.42 -5.62
CA ALA A 87 -4.16 -6.17 -5.89
C ALA A 87 -3.21 -5.12 -6.49
N ILE A 88 -1.99 -5.00 -5.99
CA ILE A 88 -0.98 -4.08 -6.54
C ILE A 88 -0.60 -4.49 -7.97
N ASN A 89 -0.38 -5.78 -8.22
CA ASN A 89 -0.05 -6.30 -9.56
C ASN A 89 -1.18 -6.01 -10.56
N ALA A 90 -2.43 -6.31 -10.20
CA ALA A 90 -3.57 -6.03 -11.05
C ALA A 90 -3.75 -4.53 -11.28
N TRP A 91 -3.63 -3.71 -10.24
CA TRP A 91 -3.85 -2.27 -10.33
C TRP A 91 -2.80 -1.57 -11.18
N GLN A 92 -1.51 -1.89 -11.01
CA GLN A 92 -0.45 -1.23 -11.79
C GLN A 92 -0.62 -1.43 -13.30
N GLU A 93 -1.18 -2.56 -13.74
CA GLU A 93 -1.44 -2.87 -15.15
C GLU A 93 -2.57 -2.01 -15.73
N THR A 94 -3.47 -1.50 -14.88
CA THR A 94 -4.55 -0.58 -15.28
C THR A 94 -4.09 0.88 -15.42
N ILE A 95 -2.91 1.23 -14.91
CA ILE A 95 -2.42 2.61 -14.93
C ILE A 95 -2.06 3.00 -16.36
N GLN A 96 -2.69 4.07 -16.86
CA GLN A 96 -2.42 4.61 -18.18
C GLN A 96 -1.01 5.19 -18.28
N GLY A 97 -0.39 5.02 -19.45
CA GLY A 97 0.91 5.59 -19.77
C GLY A 97 2.01 4.53 -19.94
N SER A 98 3.26 4.93 -19.69
CA SER A 98 4.42 4.07 -19.92
C SER A 98 4.54 2.98 -18.85
N ARG A 99 5.23 1.88 -19.20
CA ARG A 99 5.59 0.82 -18.24
C ARG A 99 6.35 1.35 -17.02
N ILE A 100 7.15 2.41 -17.20
CA ILE A 100 7.86 3.08 -16.10
C ILE A 100 6.87 3.70 -15.11
N ARG A 101 5.81 4.34 -15.61
CA ARG A 101 4.75 4.92 -14.76
C ARG A 101 3.97 3.84 -14.02
N GLN A 102 3.59 2.76 -14.70
CA GLN A 102 2.96 1.59 -14.07
C GLN A 102 3.82 1.02 -12.94
N ALA A 103 5.12 0.82 -13.22
CA ALA A 103 6.08 0.36 -12.22
C ALA A 103 6.21 1.33 -11.04
N LYS A 104 6.27 2.65 -11.29
CA LYS A 104 6.29 3.67 -10.21
C LYS A 104 5.09 3.50 -9.28
N TRP A 105 3.88 3.40 -9.82
CA TRP A 105 2.66 3.28 -9.02
C TRP A 105 2.67 2.03 -8.14
N GLY A 106 2.99 0.87 -8.73
CA GLY A 106 3.09 -0.37 -7.95
C GLY A 106 4.20 -0.30 -6.90
N ASN A 107 5.38 0.22 -7.25
CA ASN A 107 6.53 0.27 -6.35
C ASN A 107 6.33 1.24 -5.18
N THR A 108 5.60 2.34 -5.38
CA THR A 108 5.22 3.25 -4.30
C THR A 108 4.40 2.51 -3.23
N VAL A 109 3.38 1.74 -3.63
CA VAL A 109 2.56 0.98 -2.68
C VAL A 109 3.34 -0.17 -2.04
N ARG A 110 4.21 -0.86 -2.81
CA ARG A 110 5.10 -1.89 -2.25
C ARG A 110 6.05 -1.31 -1.21
N SER A 111 6.63 -0.14 -1.47
CA SER A 111 7.48 0.59 -0.52
C SER A 111 6.71 0.87 0.78
N PHE A 112 5.50 1.40 0.69
CA PHE A 112 4.64 1.63 1.86
C PHE A 112 4.46 0.36 2.71
N LEU A 113 4.15 -0.77 2.09
CA LEU A 113 3.98 -2.05 2.79
C LEU A 113 5.29 -2.55 3.42
N ILE A 114 6.41 -2.47 2.70
CA ILE A 114 7.72 -2.94 3.18
C ILE A 114 8.19 -2.15 4.40
N HIS A 115 8.11 -0.81 4.38
CA HIS A 115 8.48 0.01 5.54
C HIS A 115 7.57 -0.23 6.76
N ASN A 116 6.33 -0.68 6.53
CA ASN A 116 5.42 -1.10 7.59
C ASN A 116 5.61 -2.57 8.03
N GLY A 117 6.68 -3.23 7.59
CA GLY A 117 7.05 -4.59 8.00
C GLY A 117 6.32 -5.70 7.23
N VAL A 118 5.70 -5.39 6.10
CA VAL A 118 5.07 -6.36 5.20
C VAL A 118 6.05 -6.64 4.06
N LEU A 119 6.90 -7.64 4.24
CA LEU A 119 7.87 -8.03 3.22
C LEU A 119 7.15 -8.56 1.97
N LEU A 120 7.30 -7.86 0.85
CA LEU A 120 6.82 -8.30 -0.46
C LEU A 120 8.00 -8.79 -1.30
N GLN A 121 7.77 -9.81 -2.13
CA GLN A 121 8.76 -10.12 -3.15
C GLN A 121 8.77 -8.96 -4.15
N SER A 122 9.97 -8.50 -4.50
CA SER A 122 10.18 -7.59 -5.62
C SER A 122 9.53 -8.25 -6.83
N GLY A 123 8.56 -7.59 -7.47
CA GLY A 123 7.94 -8.06 -8.70
C GLY A 123 8.96 -8.05 -9.83
N VAL A 124 9.90 -9.00 -9.82
CA VAL A 124 10.70 -9.35 -10.99
C VAL A 124 9.81 -10.30 -11.77
N HIS A 125 9.26 -9.81 -12.89
CA HIS A 125 8.58 -10.65 -13.87
C HIS A 125 9.49 -11.85 -14.16
N GLN A 126 9.05 -13.07 -13.82
CA GLN A 126 9.61 -14.26 -14.46
C GLN A 126 9.24 -14.14 -15.93
N GLY A 127 10.28 -14.08 -16.78
CA GLY A 127 10.16 -14.18 -18.23
C GLY A 127 9.80 -15.58 -18.69
#